data_AF-A0A928MI57-F1
#
_entry.id   AF-A0A928MI57-F1
#
_cell.length_a   1.000
_cell.length_b   1.000
_cell.length_c   1.000
_cell.angle_alpha   90.00
_cell.angle_beta   90.00
_cell.angle_gamma   90.00
#
_symmetry.space_group_name_H-M   'P 1'
#
loop_
_entity.id
_entity.type
_entity.pdbx_description
1 polymer ?
#
loop_
_entity_poly.entity_id
_entity_poly.type
_entity_poly.pdbx_seq_one_letter_code
_entity_poly.pdbx_strand_id
1 'polypeptide(L)'
;MGLKYADLCKNCGKHKTKDPSGICAACRRKAKVGDRSKRPCRNCARKLTSSKDGLCGTCRQGFVRSGYTYESHLVRAIEQAKSTQLILELRLDGNSFAKIAEKAGIPVSHVFRSFEDAMGWKSKGRRIDYVDGEVYSSEEAKDTI
;
A
#
# COMPACT_ATOMS: atom_id res chain seq x y z
N MET A 1 20.00 -20.42 -28.82
CA MET A 1 19.27 -21.18 -29.85
C MET A 1 17.83 -21.40 -29.41
N GLY A 2 16.85 -21.05 -30.24
CA GLY A 2 15.43 -21.29 -29.96
C GLY A 2 15.05 -22.76 -30.17
N LEU A 3 14.24 -23.32 -29.26
CA LEU A 3 13.76 -24.70 -29.37
C LEU A 3 12.77 -24.81 -30.55
N LYS A 4 13.18 -25.41 -31.67
CA LYS A 4 12.32 -25.54 -32.87
C LYS A 4 11.14 -26.50 -32.62
N TYR A 5 11.42 -27.69 -32.07
CA TYR A 5 10.45 -28.76 -31.80
C TYR A 5 10.34 -29.02 -30.30
N ALA A 6 9.54 -28.23 -29.60
CA ALA A 6 9.28 -28.41 -28.17
C ALA A 6 7.90 -27.86 -27.82
N ASP A 7 7.22 -28.54 -26.90
CA ASP A 7 5.87 -28.19 -26.47
C ASP A 7 5.84 -26.87 -25.71
N LEU A 8 4.71 -26.19 -25.75
CA LEU A 8 4.51 -24.95 -25.02
C LEU A 8 4.32 -25.23 -23.52
N CYS A 9 4.80 -24.30 -22.70
CA CYS A 9 4.64 -24.33 -21.25
C CYS A 9 3.16 -24.42 -20.88
N LYS A 10 2.78 -25.46 -20.14
CA LYS A 10 1.40 -25.65 -19.63
C LYS A 10 0.92 -24.50 -18.76
N ASN A 11 1.82 -23.80 -18.06
CA ASN A 11 1.46 -22.74 -17.13
C ASN A 11 1.27 -21.37 -17.80
N CYS A 12 2.11 -21.03 -18.80
CA CYS A 12 2.06 -19.69 -19.40
C CYS A 12 1.75 -19.64 -20.89
N GLY A 13 1.74 -20.78 -21.59
CA GLY A 13 1.47 -20.89 -23.03
C GLY A 13 2.45 -20.18 -23.95
N LYS A 14 3.40 -19.40 -23.42
CA LYS A 14 4.24 -18.47 -24.19
C LYS A 14 5.63 -19.00 -24.52
N HIS A 15 6.18 -19.84 -23.64
CA HIS A 15 7.56 -20.32 -23.76
C HIS A 15 7.57 -21.82 -24.07
N LYS A 16 8.35 -22.22 -25.07
CA LYS A 16 8.61 -23.64 -25.35
C LYS A 16 9.46 -24.27 -24.25
N THR A 17 9.19 -25.52 -23.91
CA THR A 17 9.91 -26.25 -22.86
C THR A 17 10.08 -27.73 -23.22
N LYS A 18 11.23 -28.30 -22.87
CA LYS A 18 11.52 -29.73 -22.99
C LYS A 18 11.59 -30.43 -21.62
N ASP A 19 11.17 -29.72 -20.58
CA ASP A 19 11.22 -30.26 -19.24
C ASP A 19 10.10 -31.28 -19.03
N PRO A 20 10.34 -32.41 -18.34
CA PRO A 20 9.33 -33.45 -18.14
C PRO A 20 8.06 -32.92 -17.45
N SER A 21 8.18 -31.86 -16.64
CA SER A 21 7.01 -31.23 -16.00
C SER A 21 6.10 -30.47 -16.98
N GLY A 22 6.58 -30.16 -18.20
CA GLY A 22 5.87 -29.32 -19.16
C GLY A 22 5.76 -27.85 -18.76
N ILE A 23 6.52 -27.39 -17.75
CA ILE A 23 6.53 -26.00 -17.26
C ILE A 23 7.85 -25.35 -17.66
N CYS A 24 7.86 -24.15 -18.24
CA CYS A 24 9.11 -23.49 -18.65
C CYS A 24 9.98 -23.05 -17.46
N ALA A 25 11.29 -22.88 -17.70
CA ALA A 25 12.25 -22.50 -16.67
C ALA A 25 11.88 -21.20 -15.92
N ALA A 26 11.25 -20.24 -16.59
CA ALA A 26 10.76 -19.01 -15.96
C ALA A 26 9.60 -19.30 -15.00
N CYS A 27 8.62 -20.10 -15.41
CA CYS A 27 7.51 -20.52 -14.56
C CYS A 27 7.97 -21.45 -13.43
N ARG A 28 8.93 -22.35 -13.65
CA ARG A 28 9.52 -23.18 -12.58
C ARG A 28 10.30 -22.34 -11.57
N ARG A 29 11.03 -21.31 -12.02
CA ARG A 29 11.67 -20.33 -11.12
C ARG A 29 10.63 -19.53 -10.34
N LYS A 30 9.56 -19.09 -11.00
CA LYS A 30 8.43 -18.42 -10.33
C LYS A 30 7.66 -19.33 -9.38
N ALA A 31 7.61 -20.65 -9.60
CA ALA A 31 7.02 -21.62 -8.67
C ALA A 31 7.96 -21.93 -7.49
N LYS A 32 9.29 -21.93 -7.71
CA LYS A 32 10.28 -22.02 -6.61
C LYS A 32 10.31 -20.76 -5.74
N VAL A 33 10.02 -19.60 -6.32
CA VAL A 33 9.95 -18.29 -5.66
C VAL A 33 8.51 -17.94 -5.24
N GLY A 34 7.54 -18.68 -5.75
CA GLY A 34 6.11 -18.43 -5.60
C GLY A 34 5.57 -19.24 -4.44
N ASP A 35 4.83 -18.55 -3.59
CA ASP A 35 3.89 -19.13 -2.63
C ASP A 35 4.40 -19.54 -1.25
N ARG A 36 5.54 -18.98 -0.80
CA ARG A 36 5.79 -18.80 0.64
C ARG A 36 5.57 -17.35 1.05
N SER A 37 4.29 -17.05 1.28
CA SER A 37 3.80 -16.01 2.18
C SER A 37 4.32 -14.60 1.91
N LYS A 38 3.81 -13.95 0.85
CA LYS A 38 3.64 -12.50 0.89
C LYS A 38 2.63 -12.20 2.01
N ARG A 39 3.14 -12.01 3.22
CA ARG A 39 2.35 -11.70 4.42
C ARG A 39 2.24 -10.18 4.57
N PRO A 40 1.17 -9.66 5.18
CA PRO A 40 1.11 -8.26 5.55
C PRO A 40 2.35 -7.91 6.38
N CYS A 41 2.91 -6.72 6.16
CA CYS A 41 3.98 -6.19 6.99
C CYS A 41 3.55 -6.23 8.46
N ARG A 42 4.33 -6.86 9.34
CA ARG A 42 4.02 -6.94 10.77
C ARG A 42 3.92 -5.57 11.44
N ASN A 43 4.62 -4.57 10.91
CA ASN A 43 4.58 -3.20 11.46
C ASN A 43 3.41 -2.39 10.89
N CYS A 44 3.31 -2.26 9.56
CA CYS A 44 2.33 -1.34 8.98
C CYS A 44 1.07 -2.02 8.43
N ALA A 45 1.04 -3.34 8.27
CA ALA A 45 0.01 -4.15 7.60
C ALA A 45 -0.41 -3.72 6.17
N ARG A 46 0.02 -2.55 5.70
CA ARG A 46 -0.36 -1.91 4.44
C ARG A 46 0.33 -2.46 3.22
N LYS A 47 1.52 -3.05 3.40
CA LYS A 47 2.34 -3.60 2.32
C LYS A 47 2.57 -5.08 2.54
N LEU A 48 2.36 -5.89 1.50
CA LEU A 48 2.76 -7.28 1.51
C LEU A 48 4.29 -7.39 1.45
N THR A 49 4.86 -8.29 2.24
CA THR A 49 6.29 -8.50 2.32
C THR A 49 6.62 -9.99 2.35
N SER A 50 7.68 -10.35 1.65
CA SER A 50 8.31 -11.69 1.68
C SER A 50 9.57 -11.70 2.54
N SER A 51 9.84 -10.62 3.28
CA SER A 51 10.96 -10.52 4.22
C SER A 51 10.85 -11.57 5.34
N LYS A 52 11.99 -12.19 5.70
CA LYS A 52 12.09 -13.08 6.88
C LYS A 52 11.65 -12.41 8.18
N ASP A 53 11.94 -11.12 8.34
CA ASP A 53 11.58 -10.34 9.53
C ASP A 53 10.10 -9.90 9.50
N GLY A 54 9.40 -10.15 8.39
CA GLY A 54 8.00 -9.77 8.22
C GLY A 54 7.80 -8.26 8.07
N LEU A 55 8.86 -7.49 7.79
CA LEU A 55 8.79 -6.04 7.58
C LEU A 55 8.80 -5.69 6.10
N CYS A 56 8.01 -4.68 5.69
CA CYS A 56 8.14 -4.11 4.35
C CYS A 56 9.40 -3.25 4.26
N GLY A 57 9.91 -3.01 3.05
CA GLY A 57 11.15 -2.27 2.84
C GLY A 57 11.17 -0.89 3.50
N THR A 58 10.06 -0.16 3.47
CA THR A 58 9.93 1.16 4.12
C THR A 58 10.04 1.05 5.65
N CYS A 59 9.31 0.12 6.26
CA CYS A 59 9.39 -0.10 7.71
C CYS A 59 10.79 -0.56 8.10
N ARG A 60 11.37 -1.53 7.37
CA ARG A 60 12.72 -2.06 7.65
C ARG A 60 13.79 -0.98 7.55
N GLN A 61 13.75 -0.11 6.53
CA GLN A 61 14.67 1.03 6.43
C GLN A 61 14.44 2.05 7.55
N GLY A 62 13.19 2.24 7.98
CA GLY A 62 12.86 3.04 9.15
C GLY A 62 13.55 2.54 10.42
N PHE A 63 13.46 1.24 10.73
CA PHE A 63 14.13 0.63 11.89
C PHE A 63 15.65 0.80 11.84
N VAL A 64 16.28 0.48 10.70
CA VAL A 64 17.74 0.52 10.57
C VAL A 64 18.29 1.94 10.65
N ARG A 65 17.56 2.95 10.15
CA ARG A 65 18.04 4.34 10.12
C ARG A 65 17.80 5.12 11.41
N SER A 66 16.90 4.67 12.27
CA SER A 66 16.42 5.47 13.39
C SER A 66 16.86 4.98 14.77
N GLY A 67 17.34 3.74 14.89
CA GLY A 67 17.69 3.16 16.19
C GLY A 67 16.47 2.93 17.10
N TYR A 68 15.24 3.00 16.59
CA TYR A 68 14.05 2.80 17.40
C TYR A 68 13.90 1.35 17.88
N THR A 69 13.61 1.18 19.17
CA THR A 69 13.22 -0.10 19.77
C THR A 69 11.78 -0.46 19.38
N TYR A 70 11.42 -1.74 19.49
CA TYR A 70 10.04 -2.20 19.26
C TYR A 70 9.01 -1.42 20.10
N GLU A 71 9.34 -1.12 21.36
CA GLU A 71 8.49 -0.35 22.27
C GLU A 71 8.26 1.09 21.78
N SER A 72 9.32 1.80 21.39
CA SER A 72 9.19 3.17 20.85
C SER A 72 8.35 3.20 19.56
N HIS A 73 8.38 2.13 18.76
CA HIS A 73 7.51 1.99 17.60
C HIS A 73 6.04 1.79 17.96
N LEU A 74 5.75 1.01 19.01
CA LEU A 74 4.39 0.83 19.50
C LEU A 74 3.81 2.14 20.02
N VAL A 75 4.57 2.89 20.83
CA VAL A 75 4.15 4.21 21.34
C VAL A 75 3.81 5.14 20.19
N ARG A 76 4.70 5.26 19.21
CA ARG A 76 4.46 6.09 18.02
C ARG A 76 3.26 5.62 17.19
N ALA A 77 3.06 4.32 17.05
CA ALA A 77 1.91 3.77 16.33
C ALA A 77 0.60 4.09 17.05
N ILE A 78 0.58 4.03 18.39
CA ILE A 78 -0.57 4.41 19.23
C ILE A 78 -0.85 5.91 19.08
N GLU A 79 0.17 6.76 19.16
CA GLU A 79 0.02 8.21 18.95
C GLU A 79 -0.55 8.53 17.56
N GLN A 80 -0.05 7.85 16.52
CA GLN A 80 -0.56 8.01 15.17
C GLN A 80 -2.01 7.52 15.03
N ALA A 81 -2.39 6.45 15.73
CA ALA A 81 -3.77 5.99 15.76
C ALA A 81 -4.71 7.00 16.44
N LYS A 82 -4.27 7.58 17.57
CA LYS A 82 -5.02 8.62 18.30
C LYS A 82 -5.21 9.88 17.46
N SER A 83 -4.17 10.35 16.76
CA SER A 83 -4.30 11.52 15.89
C SER A 83 -5.24 11.24 14.71
N THR A 84 -5.17 10.05 14.14
CA THR A 84 -6.08 9.63 13.07
C THR A 84 -7.53 9.58 13.56
N GLN A 85 -7.77 9.04 14.76
CA GLN A 85 -9.10 9.03 15.38
C GLN A 85 -9.65 10.45 15.56
N LEU A 86 -8.86 11.36 16.13
CA LEU A 86 -9.26 12.76 16.30
C LEU A 86 -9.62 13.43 14.97
N ILE A 87 -8.85 13.18 13.91
CA ILE A 87 -9.15 13.71 12.57
C ILE A 87 -10.51 13.21 12.07
N LEU A 88 -10.81 11.92 12.26
CA LEU A 88 -12.07 11.32 11.83
C LEU A 88 -13.26 11.87 12.63
N GLU A 89 -13.12 11.99 13.95
CA GLU A 89 -14.15 12.57 14.84
C GLU A 89 -14.46 14.02 14.45
N LEU A 90 -13.42 14.87 14.33
CA LEU A 90 -13.63 16.26 13.93
C LEU A 90 -14.21 16.38 12.51
N ARG A 91 -13.91 15.43 11.63
CA ARG A 91 -14.49 15.39 10.30
C ARG A 91 -15.96 14.98 10.33
N LEU A 92 -16.32 14.03 11.19
CA LEU A 92 -17.71 13.63 11.45
C LEU A 92 -18.54 14.80 12.00
N ASP A 93 -17.94 15.64 12.84
CA ASP A 93 -18.52 16.89 13.35
C ASP A 93 -18.66 18.00 12.28
N GLY A 94 -18.34 17.71 11.02
CA GLY A 94 -18.48 18.64 9.89
C GLY A 94 -17.36 19.68 9.76
N ASN A 95 -16.21 19.51 10.44
CA ASN A 95 -15.09 20.43 10.26
C ASN A 95 -14.39 20.19 8.91
N SER A 96 -13.94 21.27 8.26
CA SER A 96 -13.09 21.19 7.07
C SER A 96 -11.66 20.77 7.44
N PHE A 97 -10.90 20.23 6.48
CA PHE A 97 -9.52 19.79 6.74
C PHE A 97 -8.60 20.91 7.24
N ALA A 98 -8.83 22.15 6.78
CA ALA A 98 -8.11 23.33 7.27
C ALA A 98 -8.41 23.62 8.75
N LYS A 99 -9.68 23.54 9.16
CA LYS A 99 -10.09 23.77 10.54
C LYS A 99 -9.64 22.64 11.47
N ILE A 100 -9.60 21.40 10.98
CA ILE A 100 -9.03 20.26 11.69
C ILE A 100 -7.53 20.44 11.91
N ALA A 101 -6.80 20.88 10.87
CA ALA A 101 -5.38 21.16 10.94
C ALA A 101 -5.03 22.21 12.00
N GLU A 102 -5.82 23.29 12.07
CA GLU A 102 -5.69 24.33 13.10
C GLU A 102 -5.92 23.76 14.50
N LYS A 103 -7.01 23.01 14.71
CA LYS A 103 -7.35 22.41 16.02
C LYS A 103 -6.33 21.37 16.49
N ALA A 104 -5.83 20.56 15.58
CA ALA A 104 -4.90 19.47 15.88
C ALA A 104 -3.42 19.90 15.82
N GLY A 105 -3.13 21.16 15.43
CA GLY A 105 -1.76 21.68 15.32
C GLY A 105 -0.89 20.94 14.30
N ILE A 106 -1.50 20.37 13.26
CA ILE A 106 -0.81 19.57 12.24
C ILE A 106 -1.08 20.12 10.84
N PRO A 107 -0.15 19.94 9.87
CA PRO A 107 -0.35 20.44 8.51
C PRO A 107 -1.59 19.84 7.83
N VAL A 108 -2.32 20.65 7.04
CA VAL A 108 -3.50 20.21 6.27
C VAL A 108 -3.22 18.99 5.40
N SER A 109 -2.05 18.93 4.77
CA SER A 109 -1.62 17.78 3.96
C SER A 109 -1.50 16.49 4.78
N HIS A 110 -1.09 16.60 6.05
CA HIS A 110 -1.00 15.46 6.97
C HIS A 110 -2.38 15.00 7.44
N VAL A 111 -3.29 15.94 7.72
CA VAL A 111 -4.69 15.65 8.04
C VAL A 111 -5.34 14.88 6.89
N PHE A 112 -5.24 15.43 5.67
CA PHE A 112 -5.81 14.84 4.47
C PHE A 112 -5.25 13.44 4.20
N ARG A 113 -3.91 13.28 4.24
CA ARG A 113 -3.29 11.97 4.02
C ARG A 113 -3.73 10.94 5.06
N SER A 114 -3.81 11.33 6.33
CA SER A 114 -4.23 10.43 7.41
C SER A 114 -5.69 10.02 7.26
N PHE A 115 -6.55 10.95 6.83
CA PHE A 115 -7.93 10.68 6.50
C PHE A 115 -8.07 9.71 5.31
N GLU A 116 -7.39 9.96 4.19
CA GLU A 116 -7.39 9.06 3.02
C GLU A 116 -6.91 7.65 3.38
N ASP A 117 -5.80 7.56 4.13
CA ASP A 117 -5.21 6.30 4.57
C ASP A 117 -6.20 5.51 5.45
N ALA A 118 -6.92 6.20 6.34
CA ALA A 118 -7.90 5.58 7.24
C ALA A 118 -9.17 5.12 6.51
N MET A 119 -9.69 5.94 5.59
CA MET A 119 -10.88 5.63 4.80
C MET A 119 -10.61 4.57 3.71
N GLY A 120 -9.34 4.22 3.46
CA GLY A 120 -8.96 3.29 2.41
C GLY A 120 -9.19 3.84 1.01
N TRP A 121 -9.34 5.16 0.87
CA TRP A 121 -9.58 5.85 -0.39
C TRP A 121 -8.27 5.95 -1.17
N LYS A 122 -7.84 4.84 -1.77
CA LYS A 122 -6.71 4.87 -2.71
C LYS A 122 -7.18 5.46 -4.02
N SER A 123 -6.61 6.61 -4.38
CA SER A 123 -6.76 7.34 -5.64
C SER A 123 -6.32 6.52 -6.87
N LYS A 124 -7.03 5.46 -7.21
CA LYS A 124 -7.10 5.01 -8.59
C LYS A 124 -8.30 5.71 -9.23
N GLY A 125 -8.05 6.87 -9.85
CA GLY A 125 -9.04 7.57 -10.67
C GLY A 125 -10.17 8.27 -9.89
N ARG A 126 -9.91 8.73 -8.66
CA ARG A 126 -10.85 9.58 -7.92
C ARG A 126 -10.12 10.80 -7.38
N ARG A 127 -10.62 12.00 -7.70
CA ARG A 127 -10.17 13.27 -7.11
C ARG A 127 -11.09 13.56 -5.93
N ILE A 128 -10.50 13.81 -4.76
CA ILE A 128 -11.23 14.27 -3.59
C ILE A 128 -11.05 15.78 -3.56
N ASP A 129 -12.15 16.53 -3.51
CA ASP A 129 -12.07 17.98 -3.32
C ASP A 129 -11.60 18.28 -1.88
N TYR A 130 -10.61 19.16 -1.79
CA TYR A 130 -9.96 19.54 -0.54
C TYR A 130 -10.82 20.50 0.30
N VAL A 131 -11.88 21.06 -0.27
CA VAL A 131 -12.75 22.06 0.38
C VAL A 131 -13.91 21.38 1.12
N ASP A 132 -14.60 20.46 0.47
CA ASP A 132 -15.83 19.81 0.97
C ASP A 132 -15.68 18.29 1.18
N GLY A 133 -14.60 17.67 0.68
CA GLY A 133 -14.31 16.24 0.81
C GLY A 133 -15.14 15.35 -0.11
N GLU A 134 -15.79 15.92 -1.13
CA GLU A 134 -16.54 15.15 -2.12
C GLU A 134 -15.60 14.34 -3.03
N VAL A 135 -16.03 13.12 -3.37
CA VAL A 135 -15.22 12.16 -4.14
C VAL A 135 -15.73 12.13 -5.57
N TYR A 136 -15.01 12.79 -6.47
CA TYR A 136 -15.33 12.82 -7.89
C TYR A 136 -14.63 11.69 -8.64
N SER A 137 -15.35 11.05 -9.56
CA SER A 137 -14.76 10.13 -10.53
C SER A 137 -13.92 10.91 -11.56
N SER A 138 -12.89 10.29 -12.14
CA SER A 138 -12.04 10.95 -13.16
C SER A 138 -12.80 11.51 -14.37
N GLU A 139 -14.04 11.08 -14.59
CA GLU A 139 -14.88 11.50 -15.71
C GLU A 139 -15.59 12.84 -15.43
N GLU A 140 -15.93 13.12 -14.17
CA GLU A 140 -16.62 14.36 -13.75
C GLU A 140 -15.68 15.58 -13.67
N ALA A 141 -14.37 15.36 -13.53
CA ALA A 141 -13.38 16.43 -13.37
C ALA A 141 -12.98 17.15 -14.69
N LYS A 142 -13.61 16.83 -15.83
CA LYS A 142 -13.30 17.43 -17.14
C LYS A 142 -14.19 18.61 -17.51
N ASP A 143 -15.33 18.80 -16.84
CA ASP A 143 -16.33 19.81 -17.20
C ASP A 143 -16.28 21.09 -16.33
N THR A 144 -15.24 21.24 -15.52
CA THR A 144 -15.03 22.45 -14.69
C THR A 144 -13.69 23.10 -15.03
N ILE A 145 -13.65 23.79 -16.18
CA ILE A 145 -12.70 24.87 -16.48
C ILE A 145 -13.51 26.10 -16.84
#